data_AF-A0A6H1WB53-F1
#
_entry.id   AF-A0A6H1WB53-F1
#
_cell.length_a   1.000
_cell.length_b   1.000
_cell.length_c   1.000
_cell.angle_alpha   90.00
_cell.angle_beta   90.00
_cell.angle_gamma   90.00
#
_symmetry.space_group_name_H-M   'P 1'
#
loop_
_entity.id
_entity.type
_entity.pdbx_description
1 polymer ?
#
loop_
_entity_poly.entity_id
_entity_poly.type
_entity_poly.pdbx_seq_one_letter_code
_entity_poly.pdbx_strand_id
1 'polypeptide(L)'
;MRVFAIDTRNMGPELQGGLIGVVGSTSPTAEEKRECVETVSQYAVDGWAIAADPRTPIGRLAALTAETACVPFVAFNRVAERGGPVVGPSMVGATTRGVA
;
A
#
# COMPACT_ATOMS: atom_id res chain seq x y z
N MET A 1 -7.17 8.72 3.12
CA MET A 1 -6.21 7.58 3.01
C MET A 1 -5.66 7.49 1.58
N ARG A 2 -4.52 6.81 1.34
CA ARG A 2 -4.00 6.54 -0.01
C ARG A 2 -3.77 5.05 -0.19
N VAL A 3 -4.11 4.54 -1.37
CA VAL A 3 -3.90 3.15 -1.77
C VAL A 3 -3.17 3.11 -3.11
N PHE A 4 -2.16 2.26 -3.21
CA PHE A 4 -1.40 1.98 -4.43
C PHE A 4 -1.63 0.53 -4.80
N ALA A 5 -1.72 0.20 -6.08
CA ALA A 5 -1.90 -1.17 -6.53
C ALA A 5 -0.83 -1.54 -7.56
N ILE A 6 -0.22 -2.70 -7.37
CA ILE A 6 0.66 -3.35 -8.34
C ILE A 6 -0.08 -4.60 -8.81
N ASP A 7 -0.65 -4.52 -10.01
CA ASP A 7 -1.37 -5.62 -10.63
C ASP A 7 -0.39 -6.55 -11.35
N THR A 8 -0.30 -7.80 -10.90
CA THR A 8 0.60 -8.80 -11.47
C THR A 8 -0.14 -9.89 -12.25
N ARG A 9 -1.46 -9.74 -12.47
CA ARG A 9 -2.31 -10.76 -13.12
C ARG A 9 -1.86 -11.16 -14.53
N ASN A 10 -1.12 -10.29 -15.22
CA ASN A 10 -0.59 -10.55 -16.56
C ASN A 10 0.90 -10.93 -16.59
N MET A 11 1.57 -11.07 -15.44
CA MET A 11 3.03 -11.29 -15.36
C MET A 11 3.42 -12.77 -15.27
N GLY A 12 2.55 -13.64 -14.76
CA GLY A 12 2.78 -15.09 -14.69
C GLY A 12 1.78 -15.79 -13.77
N PRO A 13 1.45 -17.07 -13.99
CA PRO A 13 0.50 -17.82 -13.16
C PRO A 13 1.00 -18.05 -11.73
N GLU A 14 2.29 -17.89 -11.46
CA GLU A 14 2.86 -17.89 -10.10
C GLU A 14 2.69 -16.55 -9.37
N LEU A 15 2.31 -15.49 -10.10
CA LEU A 15 2.03 -14.14 -9.59
C LEU A 15 0.53 -13.82 -9.63
N GLN A 16 -0.33 -14.84 -9.48
CA GLN A 16 -1.78 -14.64 -9.46
C GLN A 16 -2.18 -13.72 -8.30
N GLY A 17 -2.91 -12.66 -8.64
CA GLY A 17 -3.24 -11.56 -7.73
C GLY A 17 -2.40 -10.32 -8.02
N GLY A 18 -2.19 -9.52 -6.98
CA GLY A 18 -1.32 -8.35 -7.01
C GLY A 18 -0.95 -7.94 -5.59
N LEU A 19 -0.35 -6.77 -5.45
CA LEU A 19 -0.01 -6.16 -4.16
C LEU A 19 -0.74 -4.83 -4.03
N ILE A 20 -1.45 -4.60 -2.93
CA ILE A 20 -1.88 -3.25 -2.57
C ILE A 20 -1.01 -2.67 -1.47
N GLY A 21 -0.63 -1.40 -1.63
CA GLY A 21 0.05 -0.60 -0.63
C GLY A 21 -0.91 0.38 0.02
N VAL A 22 -1.04 0.34 1.34
CA VAL A 22 -1.93 1.22 2.11
C VAL A 22 -1.12 2.20 2.96
N VAL A 23 -1.40 3.49 2.79
CA VAL A 23 -0.79 4.56 3.57
C VAL A 23 -1.89 5.47 4.09
N GLY A 24 -1.92 5.69 5.41
CA GLY A 24 -2.95 6.50 6.05
C GLY A 24 -2.40 7.49 7.08
N SER A 25 -3.32 8.27 7.65
CA SER A 25 -3.02 9.23 8.70
C SER A 25 -2.46 8.55 9.95
N THR A 26 -1.58 9.25 10.69
CA THR A 26 -1.13 8.85 12.03
C THR A 26 -2.21 9.05 13.10
N SER A 27 -3.26 9.80 12.77
CA SER A 27 -4.43 10.07 13.63
C SER A 27 -5.71 9.86 12.83
N PRO A 28 -6.05 8.62 12.44
CA PRO A 28 -7.18 8.36 11.56
C PRO A 28 -8.52 8.52 12.28
N THR A 29 -9.49 9.08 11.56
CA THR A 29 -10.90 9.13 11.97
C THR A 29 -11.53 7.73 11.99
N ALA A 30 -12.71 7.59 12.59
CA ALA A 30 -13.47 6.34 12.54
C ALA A 30 -13.82 5.93 11.10
N GLU A 31 -14.14 6.91 10.25
CA GLU A 31 -14.46 6.69 8.84
C GLU A 31 -13.22 6.21 8.06
N GLU A 32 -12.05 6.83 8.26
CA GLU A 32 -10.81 6.37 7.62
C GLU A 32 -10.42 4.95 8.05
N LYS A 33 -10.70 4.56 9.30
CA LYS A 33 -10.49 3.18 9.76
C LYS A 33 -11.43 2.21 9.06
N ARG A 34 -12.70 2.59 8.92
CA ARG A 34 -13.70 1.80 8.21
C ARG A 34 -13.31 1.62 6.73
N GLU A 35 -12.99 2.71 6.06
CA GLU A 35 -12.53 2.73 4.67
C GLU A 35 -11.31 1.82 4.47
N CYS A 36 -10.36 1.84 5.40
CA CYS A 36 -9.20 0.95 5.39
C CYS A 36 -9.61 -0.52 5.43
N VAL A 37 -10.49 -0.92 6.36
CA VAL A 37 -10.92 -2.32 6.49
C VAL A 37 -11.69 -2.75 5.26
N GLU A 38 -12.64 -1.94 4.79
CA GLU A 38 -13.46 -2.27 3.61
C GLU A 38 -12.59 -2.45 2.37
N THR A 39 -11.68 -1.50 2.11
CA THR A 39 -10.78 -1.56 0.96
C THR A 39 -9.83 -2.76 1.06
N VAL A 40 -9.14 -2.94 2.20
CA VAL A 40 -8.18 -4.04 2.36
C VAL A 40 -8.87 -5.40 2.27
N SER A 41 -10.08 -5.53 2.85
CA SER A 41 -10.84 -6.79 2.80
C SER A 41 -11.22 -7.16 1.37
N GLN A 42 -11.63 -6.18 0.54
CA GLN A 42 -11.98 -6.44 -0.85
C GLN A 42 -10.80 -7.05 -1.62
N TYR A 43 -9.62 -6.44 -1.54
CA TYR A 43 -8.43 -6.94 -2.23
C TYR A 43 -7.91 -8.26 -1.63
N ALA A 44 -8.01 -8.42 -0.31
CA ALA A 44 -7.60 -9.65 0.35
C ALA A 44 -8.49 -10.85 -0.05
N VAL A 45 -9.80 -10.65 -0.25
CA VAL A 45 -10.71 -11.67 -0.79
C VAL A 45 -10.31 -12.09 -2.20
N ASP A 46 -9.81 -11.15 -3.00
CA ASP A 46 -9.28 -11.43 -4.34
C ASP A 46 -7.86 -12.08 -4.30
N GLY A 47 -7.35 -12.39 -3.11
CA GLY A 47 -6.05 -13.03 -2.91
C GLY A 47 -4.85 -12.10 -3.03
N TRP A 48 -5.05 -10.78 -3.02
CA TRP A 48 -3.95 -9.83 -3.14
C TRP A 48 -3.15 -9.74 -1.84
N ALA A 49 -1.84 -9.60 -2.00
CA ALA A 49 -0.96 -9.29 -0.88
C ALA A 49 -1.19 -7.84 -0.41
N ILE A 50 -0.98 -7.60 0.89
CA ILE A 50 -1.18 -6.30 1.53
C ILE A 50 0.16 -5.76 2.00
N ALA A 51 0.47 -4.52 1.68
CA ALA A 51 1.64 -3.82 2.16
C ALA A 51 1.27 -2.56 2.93
N ALA A 52 1.83 -2.37 4.12
CA ALA A 52 1.61 -1.18 4.92
C ALA A 52 2.74 -0.95 5.92
N ASP A 53 2.77 0.22 6.57
CA ASP A 53 3.64 0.44 7.73
C ASP A 53 2.88 0.07 9.03
N PRO A 54 3.21 -1.06 9.69
CA PRO A 54 2.53 -1.50 10.92
C PRO A 54 2.78 -0.58 12.13
N ARG A 55 3.69 0.39 12.02
CA ARG A 55 3.92 1.42 13.06
C ARG A 55 2.82 2.50 13.05
N THR A 56 2.09 2.64 11.94
CA THR A 56 0.96 3.58 11.84
C THR A 56 -0.37 2.91 12.23
N PRO A 57 -1.36 3.64 12.76
CA PRO A 57 -2.66 3.04 13.11
C PRO A 57 -3.38 2.42 11.91
N ILE A 58 -3.36 3.08 10.74
CA ILE A 58 -3.95 2.54 9.51
C ILE A 58 -3.16 1.31 9.02
N GLY A 59 -1.83 1.37 9.01
CA GLY A 59 -1.06 0.23 8.55
C GLY A 59 -1.13 -0.98 9.48
N ARG A 60 -1.31 -0.77 10.80
CA ARG A 60 -1.63 -1.86 11.74
C ARG A 60 -3.00 -2.47 11.45
N LEU A 61 -4.00 -1.65 11.15
CA LEU A 61 -5.33 -2.13 10.80
C LEU A 61 -5.29 -2.97 9.51
N ALA A 62 -4.58 -2.48 8.48
CA ALA A 62 -4.34 -3.24 7.25
C ALA A 62 -3.61 -4.56 7.51
N ALA A 63 -2.60 -4.57 8.40
CA ALA A 63 -1.89 -5.80 8.79
C ALA A 63 -2.83 -6.82 9.44
N LEU A 64 -3.66 -6.38 10.40
CA LEU A 64 -4.63 -7.26 11.07
C LEU A 64 -5.68 -7.81 10.10
N THR A 65 -6.15 -6.98 9.16
CA THR A 65 -7.08 -7.44 8.11
C THR A 65 -6.42 -8.47 7.19
N ALA A 66 -5.16 -8.25 6.78
CA ALA A 66 -4.40 -9.19 5.97
C ALA A 66 -4.19 -10.54 6.68
N GLU A 67 -3.79 -10.49 7.96
CA GLU A 67 -3.63 -11.68 8.81
C GLU A 67 -4.93 -12.45 8.96
N THR A 68 -6.05 -11.75 9.19
CA THR A 68 -7.39 -12.36 9.32
C THR A 68 -7.84 -13.03 8.03
N ALA A 69 -7.50 -12.45 6.88
CA ALA A 69 -7.80 -13.01 5.57
C ALA A 69 -6.77 -14.04 5.08
N CYS A 70 -5.74 -14.34 5.88
CA CYS A 70 -4.65 -15.27 5.54
C CYS A 70 -3.91 -14.91 4.22
N VAL A 71 -3.83 -13.62 3.87
CA VAL A 71 -3.08 -13.15 2.70
C VAL A 71 -1.68 -12.66 3.09
N PRO A 72 -0.70 -12.69 2.17
CA PRO A 72 0.65 -12.22 2.48
C PRO A 72 0.69 -10.74 2.90
N PHE A 73 1.44 -10.44 3.97
CA PHE A 73 1.65 -9.07 4.44
C PHE A 73 3.11 -8.62 4.30
N VAL A 74 3.33 -7.41 3.75
CA VAL A 74 4.64 -6.79 3.55
C VAL A 74 4.75 -5.50 4.36
N ALA A 75 5.68 -5.46 5.31
CA ALA A 75 5.88 -4.29 6.16
C ALA A 75 6.83 -3.27 5.50
N PHE A 76 6.33 -2.07 5.14
CA PHE A 76 7.14 -1.04 4.45
C PHE A 76 8.39 -0.62 5.21
N ASN A 77 8.31 -0.52 6.53
CA ASN A 77 9.43 -0.14 7.37
C ASN A 77 10.62 -1.11 7.23
N ARG A 78 10.36 -2.39 6.93
CA ARG A 78 11.41 -3.38 6.70
C ARG A 78 12.00 -3.31 5.28
N VAL A 79 11.21 -2.84 4.31
CA VAL A 79 11.69 -2.63 2.93
C VAL A 79 12.70 -1.48 2.89
N ALA A 80 12.48 -0.40 3.64
CA ALA A 80 13.46 0.68 3.76
C ALA A 80 14.74 0.26 4.54
N GLU A 81 14.62 -0.67 5.48
CA GLU A 81 15.74 -1.17 6.29
C GLU A 81 16.60 -2.22 5.54
N ARG A 82 16.05 -2.93 4.54
CA ARG A 82 16.73 -4.02 3.81
C ARG A 82 16.86 -3.80 2.29
N GLY A 83 16.05 -2.92 1.72
CA GLY A 83 16.08 -2.56 0.31
C GLY A 83 17.19 -1.54 0.05
N GLY A 84 17.79 -1.63 -1.14
CA GLY A 84 18.77 -0.67 -1.63
C GLY A 84 18.23 0.77 -1.71
N PRO A 85 18.99 1.71 -2.30
CA PRO A 85 18.70 3.14 -2.20
C PRO A 85 17.25 3.47 -2.55
N VAL A 86 16.54 4.08 -1.59
CA VAL A 86 15.18 4.56 -1.76
C VAL A 86 15.20 5.68 -2.79
N VAL A 87 14.58 5.44 -3.95
CA VAL A 87 14.39 6.47 -4.97
C VAL A 87 13.32 7.43 -4.44
N GLY A 88 13.78 8.58 -3.92
CA GLY A 88 12.89 9.67 -3.50
C GLY A 88 12.13 10.25 -4.69
N PRO A 89 11.00 10.93 -4.45
CA PRO A 89 10.27 11.63 -5.51
C PRO A 89 11.21 12.66 -6.17
N SER A 90 11.33 12.57 -7.50
CA SER A 90 12.17 13.48 -8.27
C SER A 90 11.53 14.87 -8.28
N MET A 91 12.14 15.81 -7.55
CA MET A 91 11.78 17.23 -7.56
C MET A 91 12.34 17.91 -8.82
N VAL A 92 12.14 17.31 -10.00
CA VAL A 92 12.48 17.99 -11.27
C VAL A 92 11.39 19.04 -11.49
N GLY A 93 11.79 20.29 -11.26
CA GLY A 93 10.91 21.45 -11.21
C GLY A 93 10.00 21.58 -12.41
N ALA A 94 8.72 21.83 -12.12
CA ALA A 94 7.76 22.37 -13.05
C ALA A 94 8.25 23.76 -13.51
N THR A 95 9.13 23.78 -14.50
CA THR A 95 9.46 25.00 -15.22
C THR A 95 8.34 25.18 -16.23
N THR A 96 7.35 26.00 -15.87
CA THR A 96 6.33 26.48 -16.80
C THR A 96 7.04 27.18 -17.95
N ARG A 97 7.03 26.56 -19.13
CA ARG A 97 7.37 27.22 -20.39
C ARG A 97 6.30 28.28 -20.63
N GLY A 98 6.70 29.55 -20.52
CA GLY A 98 5.94 30.67 -21.06
C GLY A 98 5.72 30.48 -22.56
N VAL A 99 4.48 30.68 -23.00
CA VAL A 99 4.14 30.84 -24.40
C VAL A 99 4.06 32.34 -24.66
N ALA A 100 4.77 32.74 -25.72
CA ALA A 100 4.87 34.10 -26.25
C ALA A 100 3.52 34.72 -26.62
#